data_AF-A0A924NJC2-F1
#
_entry.id   AF-A0A924NJC2-F1
#
_cell.length_a   1.000
_cell.length_b   1.000
_cell.length_c   1.000
_cell.angle_alpha   90.00
_cell.angle_beta   90.00
_cell.angle_gamma   90.00
#
_symmetry.space_group_name_H-M   'P 1'
#
loop_
_entity.id
_entity.type
_entity.pdbx_description
1 polymer ?
#
loop_
_entity_poly.entity_id
_entity_poly.type
_entity_poly.pdbx_seq_one_letter_code
_entity_poly.pdbx_strand_id
1 'polypeptide(L)' 'MTNVFVMLKDAARNYAMYRTTRDEIANMPLDVALDLGIYRGDADRIAREAVYGKAA' A
#
# COMPACT_ATOMS: atom_id res chain seq x y z
N MET A 1 -15.55 2.37 22.98
CA MET A 1 -14.76 3.63 22.93
C MET A 1 -13.37 3.30 22.43
N THR A 2 -13.00 3.77 21.25
CA THR A 2 -11.63 3.62 20.73
C THR A 2 -10.76 4.65 21.43
N ASN A 3 -9.85 4.21 22.31
CA ASN A 3 -8.85 5.10 22.90
C ASN A 3 -7.75 5.39 21.86
N VAL A 4 -7.12 6.56 21.95
CA VAL A 4 -5.98 7.02 21.15
C VAL A 4 -4.93 5.92 20.94
N PHE A 5 -4.65 5.11 21.96
CA PHE A 5 -3.71 3.98 21.83
C PHE A 5 -4.11 2.97 20.73
N VAL A 6 -5.39 2.62 20.65
CA VAL A 6 -5.90 1.71 19.62
C VAL A 6 -5.81 2.36 18.25
N MET A 7 -6.15 3.64 18.14
CA MET A 7 -6.04 4.39 16.88
C MET A 7 -4.60 4.45 16.36
N LEU A 8 -3.64 4.75 17.25
CA LEU A 8 -2.22 4.80 16.90
C LEU A 8 -1.68 3.42 16.48
N LYS A 9 -2.10 2.36 17.19
CA LYS A 9 -1.74 0.98 16.84
C LYS A 9 -2.23 0.61 15.44
N ASP A 10 -3.48 0.94 15.11
CA ASP A 10 -4.07 0.64 13.81
C ASP A 10 -3.42 1.48 12.70
N ALA A 11 -3.16 2.76 12.95
CA ALA A 11 -2.45 3.63 12.01
C ALA A 11 -1.04 3.10 11.70
N ALA A 12 -0.28 2.68 12.72
CA ALA A 12 1.06 2.11 12.54
C ALA A 12 1.00 0.80 11.75
N ARG A 13 0.02 -0.06 12.03
CA ARG A 13 -0.20 -1.31 11.29
C ARG A 13 -0.48 -1.05 9.81
N ASN A 14 -1.40 -0.12 9.52
CA ASN A 14 -1.76 0.22 8.15
C ASN A 14 -0.57 0.83 7.41
N TYR A 15 0.20 1.71 8.06
CA TYR A 15 1.39 2.30 7.45
C TYR A 15 2.46 1.25 7.11
N ALA A 16 2.67 0.27 7.99
CA ALA A 16 3.58 -0.84 7.72
C ALA A 16 3.13 -1.65 6.50
N MET A 17 1.84 -1.98 6.40
CA MET A 17 1.29 -2.68 5.23
C MET A 17 1.45 -1.86 3.95
N TYR A 18 1.09 -0.58 3.97
CA TYR A 18 1.22 0.31 2.82
C TYR A 18 2.67 0.40 2.34
N ARG A 19 3.63 0.55 3.27
CA ARG A 19 5.04 0.62 2.91
C ARG A 19 5.51 -0.68 2.26
N THR A 20 5.19 -1.83 2.85
CA THR A 20 5.55 -3.14 2.30
C THR A 20 4.97 -3.31 0.90
N THR A 21 3.67 -3.08 0.71
CA THR A 21 3.01 -3.22 -0.59
C THR A 21 3.59 -2.27 -1.63
N ARG A 22 3.87 -1.01 -1.28
CA ARG A 22 4.52 -0.05 -2.17
C ARG A 22 5.89 -0.56 -2.61
N ASP A 23 6.70 -1.02 -1.67
CA ASP A 23 8.07 -1.47 -1.93
C ASP A 23 8.07 -2.75 -2.78
N GLU A 24 7.12 -3.67 -2.56
CA GLU A 24 6.93 -4.86 -3.40
C GLU A 24 6.58 -4.50 -4.85
N ILE A 25 5.65 -3.56 -5.06
CA ILE A 25 5.26 -3.12 -6.42
C ILE A 25 6.42 -2.37 -7.09
N ALA A 26 7.07 -1.45 -6.37
CA ALA A 26 8.15 -0.64 -6.92
C ALA A 26 9.36 -1.48 -7.33
N ASN A 27 9.67 -2.52 -6.56
CA ASN A 27 10.80 -3.42 -6.82
C ASN A 27 10.43 -4.66 -7.63
N MET A 28 9.18 -4.76 -8.11
CA MET A 28 8.73 -5.88 -8.93
C MET A 28 9.59 -5.98 -10.21
N PRO A 29 9.98 -7.21 -10.61
CA PRO A 29 10.60 -7.44 -11.92
C PRO A 29 9.75 -6.85 -13.05
N LEU A 30 10.40 -6.23 -14.04
CA LEU A 30 9.69 -5.49 -15.08
C LEU A 30 8.80 -6.40 -15.94
N ASP A 31 9.29 -7.60 -16.25
CA ASP A 31 8.54 -8.65 -16.95
C ASP A 31 7.24 -9.00 -16.21
N VAL A 32 7.31 -9.26 -14.91
CA VAL A 32 6.14 -9.56 -14.07
C VAL A 32 5.18 -8.37 -14.03
N ALA A 33 5.71 -7.15 -13.89
CA ALA A 33 4.89 -5.94 -13.88
C ALA A 33 4.14 -5.76 -15.21
N LEU A 34 4.79 -6.03 -16.35
CA LEU A 34 4.17 -5.96 -17.67
C LEU A 34 3.09 -7.04 -17.85
N ASP A 35 3.34 -8.26 -17.42
CA ASP A 35 2.38 -9.38 -17.49
C ASP A 35 1.11 -9.09 -16.67
N LEU A 36 1.27 -8.44 -15.51
CA LEU A 36 0.15 -8.04 -14.64
C LEU A 36 -0.52 -6.73 -15.10
N GLY A 37 0.00 -6.04 -16.11
CA GLY A 37 -0.48 -4.72 -16.52
C GLY A 37 -0.29 -3.64 -15.45
N ILE A 38 0.72 -3.78 -14.60
CA ILE A 38 1.03 -2.87 -13.49
C ILE A 38 2.13 -1.90 -13.90
N TYR A 39 1.83 -0.61 -13.84
CA TYR A 39 2.87 0.42 -13.93
C TYR A 39 3.52 0.65 -12.57
N ARG A 40 4.80 0.29 -12.42
CA ARG A 40 5.55 0.43 -11.16
C ARG A 40 5.61 1.87 -10.63
N GLY A 41 5.52 2.87 -11.51
CA GLY A 41 5.45 4.29 -11.10
C GLY A 41 4.20 4.62 -10.28
N ASP A 42 3.14 3.82 -10.39
CA ASP A 42 1.91 3.95 -9.62
C ASP A 42 1.94 3.19 -8.28
N ALA A 43 3.09 2.65 -7.88
CA ALA A 43 3.23 1.88 -6.64
C ALA A 43 2.64 2.59 -5.41
N ASP A 44 2.86 3.90 -5.28
CA ASP A 44 2.29 4.71 -4.19
C ASP A 44 0.76 4.69 -4.20
N ARG A 45 0.17 4.97 -5.37
CA ARG A 45 -1.28 5.04 -5.56
C ARG A 45 -1.93 3.68 -5.32
N ILE A 46 -1.39 2.63 -5.93
CA ILE A 46 -1.91 1.26 -5.80
C ILE A 46 -1.84 0.79 -4.35
N ALA A 47 -0.70 0.99 -3.68
CA ALA A 47 -0.55 0.59 -2.28
C ALA A 47 -1.49 1.38 -1.35
N ARG A 48 -1.69 2.68 -1.60
CA ARG A 48 -2.61 3.51 -0.81
C ARG A 48 -4.06 3.06 -0.99
N GLU A 49 -4.49 2.82 -2.22
CA GLU A 49 -5.84 2.32 -2.52
C GLU A 49 -6.08 0.93 -1.88
N ALA A 50 -5.08 0.05 -1.90
CA ALA A 50 -5.18 -1.29 -1.32
C ALA A 50 -5.32 -1.29 0.21
N VAL A 51 -4.63 -0.38 0.91
CA VAL A 51 -4.60 -0.35 2.38
C VAL A 51 -5.65 0.56 2.99
N TYR A 52 -5.86 1.74 2.41
CA TYR A 52 -6.74 2.77 2.95
C TYR A 52 -8.06 2.92 2.19
N GLY A 53 -8.21 2.24 1.04
CA GLY A 53 -9.34 2.38 0.14
C GLY A 53 -9.16 3.52 -0.87
N LYS A 54 -10.07 3.59 -1.86
CA LYS A 54 -10.14 4.72 -2.80
C LYS A 54 -10.76 5.92 -2.09
N ALA A 55 -10.19 7.11 -2.31
CA ALA A 55 -10.89 8.34 -1.99
C ALA A 55 -12.17 8.38 -2.85
N ALA A 56 -13.32 8.53 -2.19
CA ALA A 56 -14.62 8.67 -2.85
C ALA A 56 -14.76 10.04 -3.53
#